data_AF-A0A949JPD1-F1
#
_entry.id   AF-A0A949JPD1-F1
#
_cell.length_a   1.000
_cell.length_b   1.000
_cell.length_c   1.000
_cell.angle_alpha   90.00
_cell.angle_beta   90.00
_cell.angle_gamma   90.00
#
_symmetry.space_group_name_H-M   'P 1'
#
loop_
_entity.id
_entity.type
_entity.pdbx_description
1 polymer ?
#
loop_
_entity_poly.entity_id
_entity_poly.type
_entity_poly.pdbx_seq_one_letter_code
_entity_poly.pdbx_strand_id
1 'polypeptide(L)'
;MGISTEIDRESGLRIHVVTGRLTMEDLIGSLEKVYSRPDYDPAMNVLWDLRDADFSAFVSPQIQQVRDFVTSNWGTEGTSHAAMVVSSDEAFGLMRMYEFYLKQKSRNEVQVFRDYDEALDWITKK
;
A
#
# COMPACT_ATOMS: atom_id res chain seq x y z
N MET A 1 17.21 -3.27 0.48
CA MET A 1 15.77 -2.98 0.56
C MET A 1 15.23 -3.59 1.83
N GLY A 2 14.43 -2.84 2.59
CA GLY A 2 13.72 -3.36 3.76
C GLY A 2 12.22 -3.07 3.67
N ILE A 3 11.40 -4.11 3.72
CA ILE A 3 9.95 -4.00 3.95
C ILE A 3 9.67 -4.64 5.31
N SER A 4 9.18 -3.85 6.25
CA SER A 4 8.68 -4.34 7.53
C SER A 4 7.17 -4.17 7.62
N THR A 5 6.50 -5.15 8.21
CA THR A 5 5.04 -5.14 8.38
C THR A 5 4.68 -5.35 9.84
N GLU A 6 4.08 -4.33 10.43
CA GLU A 6 3.43 -4.39 11.73
C GLU A 6 1.92 -4.57 11.54
N ILE A 7 1.30 -5.42 12.37
CA ILE A 7 -0.15 -5.63 12.37
C ILE A 7 -0.61 -5.36 13.79
N ASP A 8 -1.30 -4.24 13.98
CA ASP A 8 -1.95 -3.89 15.22
C ASP A 8 -3.41 -4.33 15.16
N ARG A 9 -3.72 -5.39 15.89
CA ARG A 9 -5.08 -5.96 15.95
C ARG A 9 -6.03 -5.12 16.81
N GLU A 10 -5.50 -4.32 17.74
CA GLU A 10 -6.34 -3.50 18.61
C GLU A 10 -6.92 -2.32 17.84
N SER A 11 -6.09 -1.66 17.02
CA SER A 11 -6.55 -0.59 16.14
C SER A 11 -7.12 -1.06 14.80
N GLY A 12 -6.92 -2.34 14.44
CA GLY A 12 -7.32 -2.87 13.13
C GLY A 12 -6.49 -2.29 11.98
N LEU A 13 -5.26 -1.86 12.27
CA LEU A 13 -4.37 -1.19 11.35
C LEU A 13 -3.13 -2.05 11.06
N ARG A 14 -2.83 -2.20 9.78
CA ARG A 14 -1.55 -2.76 9.31
C ARG A 14 -0.65 -1.64 8.81
N ILE A 15 0.60 -1.63 9.24
CA ILE A 15 1.59 -0.64 8.83
C ILE A 15 2.72 -1.32 8.08
N HIS A 16 2.97 -0.86 6.86
CA HIS A 16 4.13 -1.24 6.07
C HIS A 16 5.12 -0.08 6.05
N VAL A 17 6.39 -0.34 6.37
CA VAL A 17 7.47 0.62 6.19
C VAL A 17 8.43 0.10 5.13
N VAL A 18 8.69 0.90 4.11
CA VAL A 18 9.50 0.53 2.95
C VAL A 18 10.70 1.47 2.84
N THR A 19 11.89 0.88 2.81
CA THR A 19 13.16 1.63 2.72
C THR A 19 14.06 1.11 1.61
N GLY A 20 14.72 2.05 0.93
CA GLY A 20 15.67 1.80 -0.15
C GLY A 20 15.00 1.48 -1.48
N ARG A 21 15.82 1.03 -2.44
CA ARG A 21 15.37 0.72 -3.80
C ARG A 21 14.40 -0.45 -3.82
N LEU A 22 13.16 -0.20 -4.26
CA LEU A 22 12.09 -1.16 -4.36
C LEU A 22 11.97 -1.66 -5.80
N THR A 23 11.97 -2.96 -6.00
CA THR A 23 11.62 -3.59 -7.29
C THR A 23 10.22 -4.20 -7.26
N MET A 24 9.71 -4.58 -8.43
CA MET A 24 8.45 -5.32 -8.51
C MET A 24 8.54 -6.68 -7.79
N GLU A 25 9.62 -7.43 -8.01
CA GLU A 25 9.83 -8.74 -7.38
C GLU A 25 9.82 -8.63 -5.85
N ASP A 26 10.51 -7.61 -5.34
CA ASP A 26 10.56 -7.29 -3.92
C ASP A 26 9.16 -7.02 -3.32
N LEU A 27 8.36 -6.20 -4.00
CA LEU A 27 7.03 -5.82 -3.55
C LEU A 27 6.09 -7.03 -3.54
N ILE A 28 6.03 -7.80 -4.63
CA ILE A 28 5.17 -8.98 -4.73
C ILE A 28 5.58 -10.03 -3.72
N GLY A 29 6.86 -10.37 -3.64
CA GLY A 29 7.35 -11.36 -2.68
C GLY A 29 7.11 -10.95 -1.22
N SER A 30 7.07 -9.64 -0.93
CA SER A 30 6.72 -9.15 0.41
C SER A 30 5.21 -9.21 0.67
N LEU A 31 4.38 -8.84 -0.30
CA LEU A 31 2.92 -8.94 -0.18
C LEU A 31 2.46 -10.40 -0.05
N GLU A 32 3.04 -11.34 -0.80
CA GLU A 32 2.77 -12.78 -0.66
C GLU A 32 3.02 -13.26 0.77
N LYS A 33 4.15 -12.83 1.37
CA LYS A 33 4.46 -13.14 2.77
C LYS A 33 3.42 -12.55 3.71
N VAL A 34 2.95 -11.32 3.46
CA VAL A 34 1.93 -10.67 4.30
C VAL A 34 0.59 -11.41 4.19
N TYR A 35 0.12 -11.68 2.98
CA TYR A 35 -1.17 -12.35 2.74
C TYR A 35 -1.21 -13.80 3.21
N SER A 36 -0.06 -14.44 3.36
CA SER A 36 0.05 -15.79 3.96
C SER A 36 0.18 -15.79 5.48
N ARG A 37 0.29 -14.62 6.14
CA ARG A 37 0.36 -14.61 7.61
C ARG A 37 -0.99 -15.02 8.22
N PRO A 38 -1.00 -15.86 9.29
CA PRO A 38 -2.24 -16.22 9.99
C PRO A 38 -2.96 -15.04 10.65
N ASP A 39 -2.26 -13.93 10.87
CA ASP A 39 -2.79 -12.72 11.48
C ASP A 39 -3.19 -11.65 10.45
N TYR A 40 -3.15 -11.97 9.15
CA TYR A 40 -3.68 -11.12 8.10
C TYR A 40 -5.20 -11.15 8.05
N ASP A 41 -5.80 -9.96 8.00
CA ASP A 41 -7.23 -9.76 7.79
C ASP A 41 -7.42 -8.75 6.63
N PRO A 42 -8.12 -9.11 5.54
CA PRO A 42 -8.38 -8.21 4.42
C PRO A 42 -9.30 -7.02 4.77
N ALA A 43 -10.06 -7.09 5.87
CA ALA A 43 -10.87 -5.99 6.37
C ALA A 43 -10.06 -4.95 7.15
N MET A 44 -8.80 -5.23 7.50
CA MET A 44 -7.94 -4.23 8.15
C MET A 44 -7.53 -3.12 7.17
N ASN A 45 -7.60 -1.90 7.68
CA ASN A 45 -7.03 -0.74 7.02
C ASN A 45 -5.50 -0.86 6.99
N VAL A 46 -4.87 -0.19 6.02
CA VAL A 46 -3.42 -0.27 5.84
C VAL A 46 -2.79 1.10 5.64
N LEU A 47 -1.69 1.36 6.35
CA LEU A 47 -0.84 2.52 6.13
C LEU A 47 0.50 2.06 5.52
N TRP A 48 0.89 2.67 4.42
CA TRP A 48 2.19 2.47 3.78
C TRP A 48 3.05 3.70 3.99
N ASP A 49 4.11 3.58 4.77
CA ASP A 49 5.18 4.56 4.84
C ASP A 49 6.23 4.24 3.76
N LEU A 50 6.24 5.08 2.72
CA LEU A 50 7.08 4.96 1.53
C LEU A 50 8.05 6.14 1.42
N ARG A 51 8.23 6.93 2.49
CA ARG A 51 9.04 8.16 2.45
C ARG A 51 10.52 7.92 2.14
N ASP A 52 11.03 6.75 2.54
CA ASP A 52 12.42 6.34 2.30
C ASP A 52 12.55 5.30 1.19
N ALA A 53 11.48 5.07 0.42
CA ALA A 53 11.45 4.11 -0.69
C ALA A 53 11.90 4.79 -2.00
N ASP A 54 12.75 4.08 -2.75
CA ASP A 54 13.17 4.49 -4.09
C ASP A 54 12.42 3.65 -5.15
N PHE A 55 11.55 4.31 -5.91
CA PHE A 55 10.72 3.73 -6.96
C PHE A 55 11.34 3.82 -8.37
N SER A 56 12.61 4.21 -8.50
CA SER A 56 13.30 4.36 -9.80
C SER A 56 13.32 3.08 -10.66
N ALA A 57 13.10 1.92 -10.05
CA ALA A 57 13.01 0.64 -10.76
C ALA A 57 11.61 0.28 -11.26
N PHE A 58 10.57 1.05 -10.92
CA PHE A 58 9.20 0.81 -11.37
C PHE A 58 8.92 1.45 -12.72
N VAL A 59 8.22 0.72 -13.59
CA VAL A 59 7.66 1.23 -14.85
C VAL A 59 6.13 1.13 -14.86
N SER A 60 5.44 1.95 -15.65
CA SER A 60 3.97 2.01 -15.63
C SER A 60 3.23 0.67 -15.82
N PRO A 61 3.66 -0.26 -16.70
CA PRO A 61 3.02 -1.58 -16.82
C PRO A 61 3.05 -2.41 -15.53
N GLN A 62 4.09 -2.22 -14.70
CA GLN A 62 4.23 -2.91 -13.44
C GLN A 62 3.16 -2.44 -12.43
N ILE A 63 2.76 -1.17 -12.44
CA ILE A 63 1.71 -0.68 -11.52
C ILE A 63 0.37 -1.39 -11.71
N GLN A 64 0.04 -1.74 -12.94
CA GLN A 64 -1.16 -2.54 -13.23
C GLN A 64 -1.06 -3.97 -12.68
N GLN A 65 0.13 -4.58 -12.76
CA GLN A 65 0.39 -5.90 -12.18
C GLN A 65 0.26 -5.87 -10.65
N VAL A 66 0.80 -4.83 -9.97
CA VAL A 66 0.60 -4.65 -8.52
C VAL A 66 -0.88 -4.56 -8.21
N ARG A 67 -1.63 -3.75 -8.96
CA ARG A 67 -3.08 -3.59 -8.78
C ARG A 67 -3.82 -4.91 -8.90
N ASP A 68 -3.54 -5.71 -9.94
CA ASP A 68 -4.21 -7.00 -10.14
C ASP A 68 -3.89 -8.00 -9.01
N PHE A 69 -2.63 -8.03 -8.59
CA PHE A 69 -2.18 -8.86 -7.47
C PHE A 69 -2.86 -8.45 -6.15
N VAL A 70 -2.89 -7.15 -5.84
CA VAL A 70 -3.52 -6.62 -4.63
C VAL A 70 -5.02 -6.91 -4.63
N THR A 71 -5.76 -6.65 -5.72
CA THR A 71 -7.21 -6.89 -5.76
C THR A 71 -7.57 -8.36 -5.54
N SER A 72 -6.69 -9.29 -5.94
CA SER A 72 -6.94 -10.73 -5.77
C SER A 72 -6.79 -11.21 -4.32
N ASN A 73 -6.08 -10.46 -3.47
CA ASN A 73 -5.75 -10.86 -2.10
C ASN A 73 -6.36 -9.93 -1.02
N TRP A 74 -6.45 -8.64 -1.32
CA TRP A 74 -7.06 -7.62 -0.47
C TRP A 74 -8.57 -7.51 -0.69
N GLY A 75 -9.07 -8.03 -1.82
CA GLY A 75 -10.47 -7.96 -2.21
C GLY A 75 -10.83 -6.63 -2.87
N THR A 76 -12.10 -6.52 -3.24
CA THR A 76 -12.63 -5.40 -4.03
C THR A 76 -13.88 -4.75 -3.45
N GLU A 77 -14.33 -5.22 -2.28
CA GLU A 77 -15.66 -4.96 -1.72
C GLU A 77 -15.82 -3.56 -1.10
N GLY A 78 -14.72 -2.86 -0.84
CA GLY A 78 -14.72 -1.54 -0.19
C GLY A 78 -14.78 -1.60 1.33
N THR A 79 -14.37 -2.72 1.93
CA THR A 79 -14.39 -2.93 3.39
C THR A 79 -13.15 -2.42 4.10
N SER A 80 -12.12 -2.01 3.35
CA SER A 80 -10.85 -1.55 3.89
C SER A 80 -10.25 -0.45 3.00
N HIS A 81 -9.37 0.34 3.62
CA HIS A 81 -8.78 1.55 3.03
C HIS A 81 -7.25 1.48 3.10
N ALA A 82 -6.56 2.16 2.19
CA ALA A 82 -5.11 2.32 2.26
C ALA A 82 -4.70 3.79 2.25
N ALA A 83 -3.83 4.16 3.19
CA ALA A 83 -3.11 5.42 3.18
C ALA A 83 -1.67 5.17 2.70
N MET A 84 -1.15 5.99 1.78
CA MET A 84 0.22 5.88 1.27
C MET A 84 0.95 7.20 1.50
N VAL A 85 2.03 7.18 2.28
CA VAL A 85 2.83 8.36 2.61
C VAL A 85 4.10 8.37 1.79
N VAL A 86 4.33 9.42 1.00
CA VAL A 86 5.48 9.54 0.09
C VAL A 86 6.19 10.88 0.25
N SER A 87 7.50 10.90 0.07
CA SER A 87 8.34 12.10 0.19
C SER A 87 8.63 12.78 -1.16
N SER A 88 8.72 12.03 -2.26
CA SER A 88 9.14 12.54 -3.58
C SER A 88 7.99 12.73 -4.57
N ASP A 89 8.14 13.64 -5.53
CA ASP A 89 7.13 13.92 -6.55
C ASP A 89 6.94 12.75 -7.51
N GLU A 90 8.02 12.02 -7.80
CA GLU A 90 8.00 10.82 -8.63
C GLU A 90 7.16 9.73 -7.97
N ALA A 91 7.38 9.48 -6.68
CA ALA A 91 6.60 8.50 -5.92
C ALA A 91 5.13 8.92 -5.82
N PHE A 92 4.86 10.21 -5.61
CA PHE A 92 3.49 10.73 -5.56
C PHE A 92 2.75 10.53 -6.89
N GLY A 93 3.37 10.86 -8.02
CA GLY A 93 2.79 10.61 -9.34
C GLY A 93 2.50 9.12 -9.57
N LEU A 94 3.42 8.24 -9.17
CA LEU A 94 3.28 6.80 -9.30
C LEU A 94 2.13 6.24 -8.45
N MET A 95 2.04 6.64 -7.18
CA MET A 95 0.99 6.19 -6.26
C MET A 95 -0.38 6.75 -6.66
N ARG A 96 -0.44 7.97 -7.20
CA ARG A 96 -1.69 8.52 -7.78
C ARG A 96 -2.16 7.74 -9.01
N MET A 97 -1.22 7.30 -9.85
CA MET A 97 -1.55 6.42 -10.98
C MET A 97 -2.04 5.05 -10.51
N TYR A 98 -1.42 4.48 -9.46
CA TYR A 98 -1.90 3.26 -8.81
C TYR A 98 -3.32 3.42 -8.26
N GLU A 99 -3.58 4.47 -7.48
CA GLU A 99 -4.90 4.82 -6.94
C GLU A 99 -5.95 4.87 -8.06
N PHE A 100 -5.64 5.53 -9.18
CA PHE A 100 -6.53 5.62 -10.33
C PHE A 100 -6.82 4.24 -10.95
N TYR A 101 -5.81 3.39 -11.15
CA TYR A 101 -6.01 2.03 -11.67
C TYR A 101 -6.78 1.12 -10.72
N LEU A 102 -6.60 1.30 -9.42
CA LEU A 102 -7.30 0.51 -8.41
C LEU A 102 -8.80 0.85 -8.40
N LYS A 103 -9.15 2.14 -8.44
CA LYS A 103 -10.55 2.61 -8.48
C LYS A 103 -11.36 2.08 -9.67
N GLN A 104 -10.69 1.62 -10.74
CA GLN A 104 -11.36 0.98 -11.88
C GLN A 104 -11.81 -0.46 -11.60
N LYS A 105 -11.22 -1.13 -10.60
CA LYS A 105 -11.45 -2.56 -10.30
C LYS A 105 -11.88 -2.84 -8.86
N SER A 106 -11.78 -1.86 -7.97
CA SER A 106 -12.06 -2.03 -6.54
C SER A 106 -12.83 -0.84 -5.99
N ARG A 107 -13.71 -1.11 -5.03
CA ARG A 107 -14.36 -0.09 -4.21
C ARG A 107 -13.51 0.32 -3.00
N ASN A 108 -12.39 -0.35 -2.74
CA ASN A 108 -11.45 0.03 -1.70
C ASN A 108 -10.86 1.41 -2.01
N GLU A 109 -10.76 2.25 -1.00
CA GLU A 109 -10.21 3.59 -1.16
C GLU A 109 -8.71 3.57 -0.91
N VAL A 110 -7.97 4.22 -1.80
CA VAL A 110 -6.54 4.51 -1.59
C VAL A 110 -6.40 6.02 -1.64
N GLN A 111 -5.62 6.57 -0.72
CA GLN A 111 -5.27 7.99 -0.71
C GLN A 111 -3.77 8.17 -0.46
N VAL A 112 -3.17 9.10 -1.19
CA VAL A 112 -1.75 9.42 -1.14
C VAL A 112 -1.54 10.72 -0.36
N PHE A 113 -0.62 10.70 0.59
CA PHE A 113 -0.29 11.80 1.50
C PHE A 113 1.19 12.16 1.43
N ARG A 114 1.50 13.39 1.83
CA ARG A 114 2.88 13.87 2.04
C ARG A 114 3.28 13.83 3.51
N ASP A 115 2.29 14.02 4.38
CA ASP A 115 2.46 14.04 5.81
C ASP A 115 1.99 12.71 6.41
N TYR A 116 2.76 12.18 7.34
CA TYR A 116 2.47 10.90 7.98
C TYR A 116 1.30 11.03 8.97
N ASP A 117 1.27 12.12 9.73
CA ASP A 117 0.26 12.32 10.76
C ASP A 117 -1.10 12.54 10.11
N GLU A 118 -1.17 13.29 9.00
CA GLU A 118 -2.41 13.43 8.20
C GLU A 118 -2.92 12.08 7.68
N ALA A 119 -2.01 11.21 7.22
CA ALA A 119 -2.36 9.88 6.71
C ALA A 119 -2.89 8.97 7.82
N LEU A 120 -2.24 9.01 8.98
CA LEU A 120 -2.64 8.26 10.17
C LEU A 120 -4.01 8.74 10.69
N ASP A 121 -4.20 10.05 10.75
CA ASP A 121 -5.47 10.67 11.16
C ASP A 121 -6.62 10.30 10.22
N TRP A 122 -6.35 10.22 8.91
CA TRP A 122 -7.35 9.81 7.93
C TRP A 122 -7.71 8.34 8.06
N ILE A 123 -6.69 7.45 8.13
CA ILE A 123 -6.92 6.00 8.08
C ILE A 123 -7.59 5.47 9.34
N THR A 124 -7.35 6.10 10.49
CA THR A 124 -7.95 5.71 11.79
C THR A 124 -9.39 6.20 11.96
N LYS A 125 -9.87 7.11 11.11
CA LYS A 125 -11.25 7.63 11.10
C LYS A 125 -12.15 6.94 10.07
N LYS A 126 -11.62 5.97 9.32
CA LYS A 126 -12.32 5.22 8.26
C LYS A 126 -12.98 3.94 8.75
#